data_AF-A0A4R1W9M8-F1
#
_entry.id   AF-A0A4R1W9M8-F1
#
_cell.length_a   1.000
_cell.length_b   1.000
_cell.length_c   1.000
_cell.angle_alpha   90.00
_cell.angle_beta   90.00
_cell.angle_gamma   90.00
#
_symmetry.space_group_name_H-M   'P 1'
#
loop_
_entity.id
_entity.type
_entity.pdbx_description
1 polymer ?
#
loop_
_entity_poly.entity_id
_entity_poly.type
_entity_poly.pdbx_seq_one_letter_code
_entity_poly.pdbx_strand_id
1 'polypeptide(L)'
;MPLRRFIAVLASLLVGAATLVAVPTEAQAAPNFKAPFPCGQRWTYSHHSAEVRRALDFVRADGGTTNGTPVLASAAGTAYRFSQPSGAGNYIAIEHGGGWKTYYFHLSSYSVANGAQVAQGQQIGVTGSTGNSSGPHIHYEQLLNGVGQNIVINGSGLPYPGSYNQYYLTSDNGCGGGTGGAFMTWGSGIRVRADARLNAAVVTTLAGPTSVWVTCQKQGDTVTAEGYTNNWWSKLRDQGGFITNIYIDHPAAQLPGVPVC
;
A
#
# COMPACT_ATOMS: atom_id res chain seq x y z
N MET A 1 57.80 -36.49 61.22
CA MET A 1 58.05 -36.38 59.76
C MET A 1 56.98 -37.19 59.04
N PRO A 2 56.25 -36.70 58.02
CA PRO A 2 56.05 -35.34 57.51
C PRO A 2 54.60 -34.83 57.66
N LEU A 3 54.48 -33.51 57.57
CA LEU A 3 53.28 -32.68 57.66
C LEU A 3 52.60 -32.60 56.28
N ARG A 4 51.36 -33.07 56.12
CA ARG A 4 50.56 -32.81 54.91
C ARG A 4 49.63 -31.63 55.14
N ARG A 5 49.99 -30.49 54.58
CA ARG A 5 49.20 -29.26 54.53
C ARG A 5 48.02 -29.46 53.56
N PHE A 6 46.80 -29.36 54.06
CA PHE A 6 45.62 -29.19 53.22
C PHE A 6 45.38 -27.69 53.04
N ILE A 7 45.60 -27.20 51.81
CA ILE A 7 45.22 -25.85 51.40
C ILE A 7 43.74 -25.91 51.04
N ALA A 8 42.88 -25.28 51.84
CA ALA A 8 41.49 -25.04 51.47
C ALA A 8 41.44 -23.85 50.50
N VAL A 9 41.16 -24.10 49.23
CA VAL A 9 40.88 -23.06 48.25
C VAL A 9 39.42 -22.64 48.42
N LEU A 10 39.18 -21.47 49.02
CA LEU A 10 37.87 -20.82 48.96
C LEU A 10 37.66 -20.31 47.53
N ALA A 11 36.78 -20.95 46.78
CA ALA A 11 36.27 -20.42 45.52
C ALA A 11 35.14 -19.41 45.84
N SER A 12 35.48 -18.13 45.80
CA SER A 12 34.51 -17.04 45.90
C SER A 12 33.65 -17.02 44.62
N LEU A 13 32.43 -17.56 44.67
CA LEU A 13 31.44 -17.35 43.61
C LEU A 13 30.95 -15.89 43.68
N LEU A 14 31.49 -15.03 42.82
CA LEU A 14 30.89 -13.75 42.47
C LEU A 14 29.65 -14.01 41.62
N VAL A 15 28.48 -14.01 42.25
CA VAL A 15 27.20 -13.93 41.53
C VAL A 15 27.06 -12.51 41.00
N GLY A 16 27.48 -12.28 39.76
CA GLY A 16 27.21 -11.04 39.05
C GLY A 16 25.70 -10.94 38.79
N ALA A 17 25.02 -10.04 39.49
CA ALA A 17 23.65 -9.67 39.19
C ALA A 17 23.63 -8.95 37.83
N ALA A 18 23.36 -9.69 36.75
CA ALA A 18 23.08 -9.10 35.45
C ALA A 18 21.74 -8.37 35.53
N THR A 19 21.78 -7.06 35.76
CA THR A 19 20.60 -6.22 35.58
C THR A 19 20.22 -6.24 34.11
N LEU A 20 19.16 -6.96 33.78
CA LEU A 20 18.48 -6.86 32.49
C LEU A 20 17.94 -5.44 32.36
N VAL A 21 18.72 -4.57 31.71
CA VAL A 21 18.21 -3.27 31.28
C VAL A 21 17.24 -3.56 30.14
N ALA A 22 15.94 -3.40 30.43
CA ALA A 22 14.92 -3.41 29.39
C ALA A 22 15.22 -2.23 28.45
N VAL A 23 15.77 -2.53 27.28
CA VAL A 23 15.95 -1.54 26.22
C VAL A 23 14.54 -1.12 25.82
N PRO A 24 14.15 0.17 25.93
CA PRO A 24 12.86 0.60 25.45
C PRO A 24 12.83 0.32 23.94
N THR A 25 11.90 -0.53 23.51
CA THR A 25 11.60 -0.70 22.09
C THR A 25 11.16 0.66 21.57
N GLU A 26 11.98 1.30 20.74
CA GLU A 26 11.58 2.51 20.04
C GLU A 26 10.22 2.27 19.39
N ALA A 27 9.27 3.18 19.64
CA ALA A 27 7.95 3.09 19.03
C ALA A 27 8.14 3.08 17.51
N GLN A 28 7.82 1.95 16.88
CA GLN A 28 7.97 1.79 15.44
C GLN A 28 7.20 2.93 14.75
N ALA A 29 7.90 3.69 13.91
CA ALA A 29 7.30 4.80 13.17
C ALA A 29 6.08 4.32 12.39
N ALA A 30 5.05 5.18 12.30
CA ALA A 30 3.85 4.86 11.55
C ALA A 30 4.20 4.49 10.09
N PRO A 31 3.58 3.45 9.51
CA PRO A 31 3.62 3.25 8.08
C PRO A 31 3.17 4.51 7.34
N ASN A 32 3.71 4.76 6.14
CA ASN A 32 3.19 5.82 5.29
C ASN A 32 1.82 5.42 4.73
N PHE A 33 0.76 5.69 5.48
CA PHE A 33 -0.60 5.35 5.07
C PHE A 33 -1.06 6.17 3.86
N LYS A 34 -1.63 5.47 2.89
CA LYS A 34 -2.28 6.05 1.71
C LYS A 34 -3.80 6.04 1.88
N ALA A 35 -4.48 6.88 1.10
CA ALA A 35 -5.94 6.92 1.09
C ALA A 35 -6.53 5.53 0.76
N PRO A 36 -7.63 5.11 1.40
CA PRO A 36 -8.14 3.73 1.29
C PRO A 36 -8.91 3.44 -0.01
N PHE A 37 -8.73 4.24 -1.06
CA PHE A 37 -9.46 4.16 -2.32
C PHE A 37 -8.54 4.37 -3.54
N PRO A 38 -8.94 3.95 -4.75
CA PRO A 38 -8.09 3.94 -5.94
C PRO A 38 -7.50 5.29 -6.33
N CYS A 39 -6.32 5.19 -6.96
CA CYS A 39 -5.57 6.29 -7.54
C CYS A 39 -6.43 7.28 -8.32
N GLY A 40 -6.15 8.56 -8.14
CA GLY A 40 -6.76 9.66 -8.88
C GLY A 40 -8.21 9.96 -8.47
N GLN A 41 -8.87 9.07 -7.73
CA GLN A 41 -10.21 9.34 -7.22
C GLN A 41 -10.15 10.43 -6.15
N ARG A 42 -11.13 11.34 -6.21
CA ARG A 42 -11.31 12.40 -5.21
C ARG A 42 -12.53 12.09 -4.36
N TRP A 43 -12.32 12.07 -3.05
CA TRP A 43 -13.33 11.75 -2.06
C TRP A 43 -13.45 12.91 -1.07
N THR A 44 -14.65 13.14 -0.57
CA THR A 44 -14.88 14.01 0.58
C THR A 44 -15.05 13.16 1.84
N TYR A 45 -14.91 13.77 3.00
CA TYR A 45 -15.06 13.07 4.26
C TYR A 45 -15.74 13.91 5.33
N SER A 46 -16.33 13.21 6.29
CA SER A 46 -16.88 13.78 7.52
C SER A 46 -16.47 12.96 8.74
N HIS A 47 -16.66 13.56 9.89
CA HIS A 47 -16.56 12.93 11.20
C HIS A 47 -17.86 13.23 11.96
N HIS A 48 -18.44 12.22 12.60
CA HIS A 48 -19.54 12.45 13.52
C HIS A 48 -19.10 12.26 14.98
N SER A 49 -19.65 13.05 15.91
CA SER A 49 -19.23 13.01 17.31
C SER A 49 -19.60 11.72 18.05
N ALA A 50 -20.49 10.90 17.49
CA ALA A 50 -20.93 9.63 18.05
C ALA A 50 -19.96 8.46 17.79
N GLU A 51 -18.79 8.72 17.20
CA GLU A 51 -17.84 7.65 16.91
C GLU A 51 -17.22 7.04 18.16
N VAL A 52 -17.11 5.71 18.17
CA VAL A 52 -16.44 4.96 19.25
C VAL A 52 -14.92 5.24 19.26
N ARG A 53 -14.35 5.61 18.11
CA ARG A 53 -12.92 5.97 17.93
C ARG A 53 -12.77 7.15 16.98
N ARG A 54 -11.55 7.70 16.86
CA ARG A 54 -11.25 8.67 15.81
C ARG A 54 -11.34 8.01 14.44
N ALA A 55 -12.43 8.30 13.73
CA ALA A 55 -12.72 7.79 12.41
C ALA A 55 -13.10 8.92 11.44
N LEU A 56 -12.95 8.64 10.14
CA LEU A 56 -13.47 9.45 9.07
C LEU A 56 -14.29 8.59 8.12
N ASP A 57 -15.44 9.11 7.73
CA ASP A 57 -16.29 8.53 6.70
C ASP A 57 -15.94 9.15 5.37
N PHE A 58 -15.51 8.32 4.42
CA PHE A 58 -15.18 8.77 3.07
C PHE A 58 -16.32 8.46 2.09
N VAL A 59 -16.71 9.47 1.31
CA VAL A 59 -17.69 9.38 0.23
C VAL A 59 -17.09 9.95 -1.07
N ARG A 60 -17.36 9.30 -2.21
CA ARG A 60 -16.80 9.69 -3.51
C ARG A 60 -17.36 11.05 -3.96
N ALA A 61 -16.49 11.93 -4.48
CA ALA A 61 -16.80 13.34 -4.77
C ALA A 61 -16.25 13.84 -6.12
N ASP A 62 -15.97 12.93 -7.04
CA ASP A 62 -15.47 13.19 -8.39
C ASP A 62 -16.51 12.92 -9.49
N GLY A 63 -17.79 12.75 -9.11
CA GLY A 63 -18.88 12.39 -10.01
C GLY A 63 -19.09 10.88 -10.20
N GLY A 64 -18.21 10.04 -9.65
CA GLY A 64 -18.43 8.59 -9.62
C GLY A 64 -19.25 8.11 -8.43
N THR A 65 -19.64 6.84 -8.46
CA THR A 65 -20.48 6.21 -7.42
C THR A 65 -19.63 5.67 -6.27
N THR A 66 -20.04 5.92 -5.02
CA THR A 66 -19.37 5.35 -3.83
C THR A 66 -19.62 3.84 -3.69
N ASN A 67 -20.87 3.40 -3.86
CA ASN A 67 -21.23 1.99 -3.80
C ASN A 67 -20.49 1.17 -4.85
N GLY A 68 -19.99 -0.01 -4.48
CA GLY A 68 -19.31 -0.89 -5.42
C GLY A 68 -17.88 -0.46 -5.81
N THR A 69 -17.36 0.65 -5.27
CA THR A 69 -15.99 1.08 -5.55
C THR A 69 -14.98 0.19 -4.79
N PRO A 70 -13.83 -0.16 -5.40
CA PRO A 70 -12.77 -0.87 -4.68
C PRO A 70 -12.29 -0.12 -3.43
N VAL A 71 -12.01 -0.87 -2.36
CA VAL A 71 -11.31 -0.40 -1.16
C VAL A 71 -9.90 -0.96 -1.20
N LEU A 72 -8.90 -0.10 -1.00
CA LEU A 72 -7.48 -0.45 -1.08
C LEU A 72 -6.81 -0.45 0.30
N ALA A 73 -5.83 -1.33 0.49
CA ALA A 73 -4.97 -1.31 1.66
C ALA A 73 -4.17 0.00 1.74
N SER A 74 -4.25 0.69 2.87
CA SER A 74 -3.56 1.96 3.11
C SER A 74 -2.06 1.77 3.33
N ALA A 75 -1.66 0.60 3.83
CA ALA A 75 -0.26 0.17 3.94
C ALA A 75 -0.21 -1.36 3.85
N ALA A 76 0.99 -1.91 3.61
CA ALA A 76 1.18 -3.36 3.59
C ALA A 76 0.99 -3.98 4.98
N GLY A 77 0.53 -5.22 5.05
CA GLY A 77 0.30 -5.91 6.31
C GLY A 77 -0.49 -7.21 6.16
N THR A 78 -1.02 -7.72 7.27
CA THR A 78 -1.88 -8.92 7.29
C THR A 78 -3.34 -8.52 7.45
N ALA A 79 -4.19 -8.89 6.50
CA ALA A 79 -5.60 -8.53 6.47
C ALA A 79 -6.49 -9.61 7.09
N TYR A 80 -7.40 -9.21 7.97
CA TYR A 80 -8.37 -10.07 8.63
C TYR A 80 -9.79 -9.59 8.37
N ARG A 81 -10.71 -10.54 8.15
CA ARG A 81 -12.13 -10.28 7.85
C ARG A 81 -12.97 -10.44 9.10
N PHE A 82 -13.95 -9.55 9.27
CA PHE A 82 -14.88 -9.59 10.39
C PHE A 82 -16.28 -9.16 9.93
N SER A 83 -17.31 -9.66 10.58
CA SER A 83 -18.69 -9.25 10.34
C SER A 83 -19.40 -8.91 11.65
N GLN A 84 -20.01 -7.73 11.72
CA GLN A 84 -20.77 -7.24 12.85
C GLN A 84 -22.08 -6.56 12.35
N PRO A 85 -23.18 -7.32 12.18
CA PRO A 85 -24.40 -6.83 11.55
C PRO A 85 -25.08 -5.63 12.22
N SER A 86 -24.90 -5.44 13.54
CA SER A 86 -25.48 -4.31 14.28
C SER A 86 -24.53 -3.12 14.45
N GLY A 87 -23.32 -3.19 13.89
CA GLY A 87 -22.27 -2.18 14.06
C GLY A 87 -21.50 -1.97 12.78
N ALA A 88 -20.23 -2.33 12.76
CA ALA A 88 -19.28 -2.12 11.65
C ALA A 88 -19.67 -2.75 10.31
N GLY A 89 -20.68 -3.63 10.28
CA GLY A 89 -21.03 -4.41 9.10
C GLY A 89 -19.93 -5.41 8.76
N ASN A 90 -19.73 -5.66 7.47
CA ASN A 90 -18.55 -6.39 7.01
C ASN A 90 -17.36 -5.43 7.01
N TYR A 91 -16.26 -5.84 7.61
CA TYR A 91 -15.08 -5.00 7.68
C TYR A 91 -13.77 -5.79 7.62
N ILE A 92 -12.72 -5.09 7.20
CA ILE A 92 -11.35 -5.60 7.22
C ILE A 92 -10.55 -4.81 8.24
N ALA A 93 -9.73 -5.51 9.02
CA ALA A 93 -8.64 -4.92 9.77
C ALA A 93 -7.32 -5.37 9.17
N ILE A 94 -6.38 -4.45 8.96
CA ILE A 94 -5.01 -4.79 8.53
C ILE A 94 -4.05 -4.52 9.69
N GLU A 95 -3.23 -5.51 10.01
CA GLU A 95 -2.13 -5.38 10.97
C GLU A 95 -0.82 -5.08 10.23
N HIS A 96 -0.20 -3.94 10.54
CA HIS A 96 0.97 -3.42 9.82
C HIS A 96 2.31 -3.69 10.52
N GLY A 97 2.27 -4.31 11.71
CA GLY A 97 3.41 -4.40 12.61
C GLY A 97 3.55 -3.17 13.51
N GLY A 98 4.41 -3.26 14.53
CA GLY A 98 4.68 -2.14 15.45
C GLY A 98 3.46 -1.63 16.24
N GLY A 99 2.40 -2.45 16.35
CA GLY A 99 1.15 -2.07 17.02
C GLY A 99 0.16 -1.28 16.15
N TRP A 100 0.52 -0.96 14.90
CA TRP A 100 -0.33 -0.22 13.97
C TRP A 100 -1.39 -1.11 13.30
N LYS A 101 -2.63 -0.63 13.26
CA LYS A 101 -3.73 -1.24 12.51
C LYS A 101 -4.56 -0.20 11.76
N THR A 102 -5.17 -0.60 10.65
CA THR A 102 -6.20 0.18 9.95
C THR A 102 -7.47 -0.63 9.76
N TYR A 103 -8.62 0.02 9.94
CA TYR A 103 -9.93 -0.61 9.88
C TYR A 103 -10.74 -0.01 8.71
N TYR A 104 -11.48 -0.86 7.99
CA TYR A 104 -12.24 -0.52 6.79
C TYR A 104 -13.65 -1.11 6.89
N PHE A 105 -14.64 -0.28 7.23
CA PHE A 105 -15.97 -0.73 7.63
C PHE A 105 -17.00 -0.65 6.49
N HIS A 106 -18.20 -1.16 6.77
CA HIS A 106 -19.39 -1.09 5.92
C HIS A 106 -19.23 -1.71 4.52
N LEU A 107 -18.27 -2.61 4.33
CA LEU A 107 -17.97 -3.22 3.04
C LEU A 107 -19.16 -4.06 2.52
N SER A 108 -19.33 -4.12 1.20
CA SER A 108 -20.29 -5.03 0.56
C SER A 108 -19.71 -6.44 0.39
N SER A 109 -18.39 -6.54 0.17
CA SER A 109 -17.68 -7.80 -0.03
C SER A 109 -16.19 -7.69 0.28
N TYR A 110 -15.54 -8.85 0.48
CA TYR A 110 -14.10 -8.98 0.69
C TYR A 110 -13.41 -9.44 -0.59
N SER A 111 -12.23 -8.89 -0.88
CA SER A 111 -11.41 -9.25 -2.06
C SER A 111 -10.15 -10.04 -1.71
N VAL A 112 -9.80 -10.18 -0.42
CA VAL A 112 -8.61 -10.92 0.06
C VAL A 112 -8.98 -11.90 1.15
N ALA A 113 -8.35 -13.08 1.22
CA ALA A 113 -8.63 -14.11 2.23
C ALA A 113 -8.38 -13.62 3.68
N ASN A 114 -9.02 -14.26 4.66
CA ASN A 114 -8.72 -13.98 6.07
C ASN A 114 -7.29 -14.42 6.41
N GLY A 115 -6.48 -13.54 7.00
CA GLY A 115 -5.06 -13.77 7.28
C GLY A 115 -4.14 -13.55 6.08
N ALA A 116 -4.63 -12.97 4.97
CA ALA A 116 -3.82 -12.75 3.78
C ALA A 116 -2.78 -11.63 3.99
N GLN A 117 -1.56 -11.82 3.50
CA GLN A 117 -0.61 -10.73 3.32
C GLN A 117 -1.07 -9.84 2.15
N VAL A 118 -1.06 -8.53 2.36
CA VAL A 118 -1.47 -7.54 1.36
C VAL A 118 -0.40 -6.46 1.20
N ALA A 119 -0.20 -6.03 -0.04
CA ALA A 119 0.63 -4.87 -0.35
C ALA A 119 -0.16 -3.55 -0.18
N GLN A 120 0.54 -2.44 0.04
CA GLN A 120 -0.08 -1.11 -0.04
C GLN A 120 -0.70 -0.92 -1.44
N GLY A 121 -1.94 -0.42 -1.50
CA GLY A 121 -2.67 -0.22 -2.74
C GLY A 121 -3.33 -1.48 -3.32
N GLN A 122 -3.14 -2.65 -2.70
CA GLN A 122 -3.88 -3.85 -3.09
C GLN A 122 -5.36 -3.70 -2.74
N GLN A 123 -6.24 -4.12 -3.64
CA GLN A 123 -7.68 -4.18 -3.35
C GLN A 123 -7.96 -5.23 -2.27
N ILE A 124 -8.63 -4.81 -1.20
CA ILE A 124 -8.96 -5.66 -0.05
C ILE A 124 -10.46 -5.93 0.05
N GLY A 125 -11.29 -5.05 -0.48
CA GLY A 125 -12.74 -5.18 -0.44
C GLY A 125 -13.44 -4.23 -1.39
N VAL A 126 -14.74 -4.10 -1.21
CA VAL A 126 -15.60 -3.25 -2.02
C VAL A 126 -16.51 -2.44 -1.10
N THR A 127 -16.61 -1.14 -1.35
CA THR A 127 -17.47 -0.23 -0.60
C THR A 127 -18.93 -0.68 -0.69
N GLY A 128 -19.66 -0.52 0.40
CA GLY A 128 -21.06 -0.92 0.51
C GLY A 128 -21.76 -0.14 1.63
N SER A 129 -22.88 -0.67 2.11
CA SER A 129 -23.62 -0.13 3.24
C SER A 129 -24.14 -1.28 4.11
N THR A 130 -23.23 -2.05 4.70
CA THR A 130 -23.59 -3.13 5.64
C THR A 130 -23.44 -2.66 7.09
N GLY A 131 -24.19 -3.27 8.01
CA GLY A 131 -24.17 -2.85 9.42
C GLY A 131 -25.03 -1.63 9.69
N ASN A 132 -24.66 -0.86 10.71
CA ASN A 132 -25.30 0.41 11.03
C ASN A 132 -24.74 1.52 10.11
N SER A 133 -25.29 1.62 8.90
CA SER A 133 -24.87 2.58 7.88
C SER A 133 -26.09 3.14 7.15
N SER A 134 -26.14 4.46 6.97
CA SER A 134 -27.25 5.16 6.29
C SER A 134 -27.10 5.22 4.76
N GLY A 135 -25.92 4.86 4.23
CA GLY A 135 -25.65 4.78 2.80
C GLY A 135 -24.20 4.42 2.51
N PRO A 136 -23.84 4.14 1.24
CA PRO A 136 -22.52 3.63 0.93
C PRO A 136 -21.37 4.62 1.21
N HIS A 137 -20.41 4.22 2.04
CA HIS A 137 -19.22 4.98 2.41
C HIS A 137 -18.12 4.04 2.95
N ILE A 138 -16.91 4.55 3.14
CA ILE A 138 -15.84 3.85 3.86
C ILE A 138 -15.64 4.55 5.20
N HIS A 139 -16.07 3.93 6.30
CA HIS A 139 -15.64 4.32 7.64
C HIS A 139 -14.24 3.76 7.87
N TYR A 140 -13.29 4.66 8.15
CA TYR A 140 -11.86 4.34 8.20
C TYR A 140 -11.24 4.78 9.53
N GLU A 141 -10.40 3.92 10.12
CA GLU A 141 -9.69 4.21 11.36
C GLU A 141 -8.20 3.88 11.25
N GLN A 142 -7.38 4.60 12.00
CA GLN A 142 -5.98 4.26 12.29
C GLN A 142 -5.82 4.03 13.79
N LEU A 143 -5.18 2.93 14.18
CA LEU A 143 -4.99 2.57 15.58
C LEU A 143 -3.52 2.28 15.85
N LEU A 144 -3.05 2.70 17.02
CA LEU A 144 -1.76 2.32 17.60
C LEU A 144 -2.03 1.64 18.94
N ASN A 145 -1.60 0.38 19.09
CA ASN A 145 -1.79 -0.41 20.31
C ASN A 145 -3.26 -0.43 20.79
N GLY A 146 -4.21 -0.47 19.85
CA GLY A 146 -5.66 -0.48 20.11
C GLY A 146 -6.29 0.88 20.38
N VAL A 147 -5.50 1.96 20.43
CA VAL A 147 -5.98 3.34 20.64
C VAL A 147 -6.14 4.04 19.30
N GLY A 148 -7.32 4.59 19.03
CA GLY A 148 -7.61 5.37 17.83
C GLY A 148 -6.76 6.64 17.73
N GLN A 149 -6.16 6.85 16.56
CA GLN A 149 -5.25 7.95 16.27
C GLN A 149 -5.90 8.98 15.35
N ASN A 150 -5.27 10.15 15.24
CA ASN A 150 -5.56 11.04 14.12
C ASN A 150 -5.20 10.36 12.81
N ILE A 151 -6.09 10.45 11.82
CA ILE A 151 -5.84 9.90 10.51
C ILE A 151 -4.79 10.76 9.81
N VAL A 152 -3.64 10.15 9.54
CA VAL A 152 -2.55 10.74 8.77
C VAL A 152 -2.47 10.02 7.43
N ILE A 153 -2.55 10.75 6.32
CA ILE A 153 -2.39 10.22 4.96
C ILE A 153 -1.24 10.97 4.31
N ASN A 154 -0.30 10.25 3.70
CA ASN A 154 0.91 10.85 3.10
C ASN A 154 1.69 11.75 4.08
N GLY A 155 1.78 11.32 5.34
CA GLY A 155 2.41 12.10 6.42
C GLY A 155 1.63 13.35 6.86
N SER A 156 0.47 13.63 6.25
CA SER A 156 -0.36 14.80 6.56
C SER A 156 -1.59 14.41 7.36
N GLY A 157 -1.77 15.02 8.53
CA GLY A 157 -2.96 14.83 9.35
C GLY A 157 -4.20 15.42 8.69
N LEU A 158 -5.31 14.68 8.70
CA LEU A 158 -6.57 15.14 8.15
C LEU A 158 -7.41 15.89 9.21
N PRO A 159 -8.09 16.98 8.83
CA PRO A 159 -9.14 17.60 9.64
C PRO A 159 -10.31 16.63 9.92
N TYR A 160 -11.10 16.93 10.96
CA TYR A 160 -12.30 16.17 11.33
C TYR A 160 -13.56 17.05 11.16
N PRO A 161 -14.02 17.30 9.92
CA PRO A 161 -15.15 18.16 9.66
C PRO A 161 -16.47 17.49 10.06
N GLY A 162 -17.41 18.26 10.61
CA GLY A 162 -18.74 17.76 10.98
C GLY A 162 -19.70 17.52 9.81
N SER A 163 -19.28 17.80 8.58
CA SER A 163 -20.08 17.59 7.37
C SER A 163 -19.19 17.26 6.17
N TYR A 164 -19.76 16.53 5.21
CA TYR A 164 -19.15 16.33 3.90
C TYR A 164 -18.97 17.66 3.14
N ASN A 165 -18.19 17.61 2.06
CA ASN A 165 -17.89 18.67 1.10
C ASN A 165 -17.09 19.86 1.64
N GLN A 166 -16.64 19.83 2.90
CA GLN A 166 -15.72 20.84 3.44
C GLN A 166 -14.27 20.56 3.05
N TYR A 167 -13.87 19.30 3.08
CA TYR A 167 -12.53 18.84 2.73
C TYR A 167 -12.58 17.70 1.74
N TYR A 168 -11.49 17.53 1.00
CA TYR A 168 -11.35 16.52 -0.04
C TYR A 168 -9.96 15.90 0.03
N LEU A 169 -9.89 14.64 -0.36
CA LEU A 169 -8.66 13.88 -0.49
C LEU A 169 -8.64 13.21 -1.86
N THR A 170 -7.62 13.54 -2.66
CA THR A 170 -7.33 12.82 -3.91
C THR A 170 -6.31 11.74 -3.59
N SER A 171 -6.63 10.50 -3.95
CA SER A 171 -5.76 9.36 -3.65
C SER A 171 -4.57 9.29 -4.59
N ASP A 172 -3.39 9.04 -4.02
CA ASP A 172 -2.22 8.53 -4.73
C ASP A 172 -2.01 7.02 -4.48
N ASN A 173 -2.96 6.35 -3.81
CA ASN A 173 -2.86 4.93 -3.47
C ASN A 173 -3.09 4.05 -4.70
N GLY A 174 -2.20 3.08 -4.92
CA GLY A 174 -2.27 2.23 -6.09
C GLY A 174 -2.00 2.96 -7.41
N CYS A 175 -1.51 4.21 -7.40
CA CYS A 175 -1.05 4.92 -8.61
C CYS A 175 0.16 4.27 -9.27
N GLY A 176 0.76 3.30 -8.58
CA GLY A 176 1.70 2.32 -9.10
C GLY A 176 1.53 1.00 -8.34
N GLY A 177 0.32 0.44 -8.27
CA GLY A 177 0.03 -0.73 -7.44
C GLY A 177 0.07 -2.05 -8.20
N GLY A 178 1.25 -2.66 -8.35
CA GLY A 178 1.37 -4.10 -8.54
C GLY A 178 2.81 -4.57 -8.47
N THR A 179 3.06 -5.87 -8.57
CA THR A 179 4.42 -6.48 -8.49
C THR A 179 5.21 -6.31 -9.78
N GLY A 180 4.69 -5.52 -10.71
CA GLY A 180 4.99 -5.72 -12.11
C GLY A 180 4.27 -6.97 -12.64
N GLY A 181 4.48 -7.28 -13.91
CA GLY A 181 3.82 -8.40 -14.56
C GLY A 181 4.41 -8.70 -15.93
N ALA A 182 3.99 -9.83 -16.50
CA ALA A 182 4.32 -10.19 -17.86
C ALA A 182 3.42 -9.44 -18.85
N PHE A 183 4.04 -8.81 -19.85
CA PHE A 183 3.36 -8.17 -20.97
C PHE A 183 3.96 -8.66 -22.27
N MET A 184 3.18 -8.66 -23.34
CA MET A 184 3.71 -8.86 -24.69
C MET A 184 4.13 -7.51 -25.26
N THR A 185 5.23 -7.49 -26.02
CA THR A 185 5.52 -6.37 -26.92
C THR A 185 4.91 -6.61 -28.29
N TRP A 186 4.78 -5.56 -29.09
CA TRP A 186 4.47 -5.67 -30.52
C TRP A 186 5.61 -5.12 -31.39
N GLY A 187 5.67 -5.58 -32.64
CA GLY A 187 6.74 -5.19 -33.57
C GLY A 187 8.08 -5.90 -33.33
N SER A 188 9.13 -5.43 -34.00
CA SER A 188 10.49 -5.99 -33.93
C SER A 188 11.53 -4.87 -33.87
N GLY A 189 12.74 -5.19 -33.40
CA GLY A 189 13.82 -4.20 -33.30
C GLY A 189 13.65 -3.18 -32.17
N ILE A 190 12.87 -3.51 -31.12
CA ILE A 190 12.60 -2.60 -30.01
C ILE A 190 13.87 -2.39 -29.20
N ARG A 191 14.34 -1.15 -29.12
CA ARG A 191 15.53 -0.78 -28.35
C ARG A 191 15.19 -0.65 -26.87
N VAL A 192 15.78 -1.50 -26.05
CA VAL A 192 15.77 -1.38 -24.60
C VAL A 192 16.88 -0.42 -24.20
N ARG A 193 16.54 0.66 -23.52
CA ARG A 193 17.47 1.75 -23.15
C ARG A 193 17.86 1.70 -21.69
N ALA A 194 19.02 2.24 -21.34
CA ALA A 194 19.48 2.29 -19.96
C ALA A 194 18.56 3.13 -19.05
N ASP A 195 17.81 4.08 -19.63
CA ASP A 195 16.94 5.03 -18.93
C ASP A 195 15.75 5.45 -19.83
N ALA A 196 14.74 6.10 -19.26
CA ALA A 196 13.49 6.51 -19.93
C ALA A 196 13.64 7.76 -20.83
N ARG A 197 14.64 7.75 -21.71
CA ARG A 197 14.94 8.86 -22.64
C ARG A 197 15.53 8.35 -23.94
N LEU A 198 15.21 9.01 -25.05
CA LEU A 198 15.57 8.61 -26.41
C LEU A 198 17.07 8.66 -26.68
N ASN A 199 17.82 9.49 -25.93
CA ASN A 199 19.27 9.57 -26.03
C ASN A 199 20.02 8.61 -25.08
N ALA A 200 19.32 7.85 -24.23
CA ALA A 200 19.98 6.86 -23.37
C ALA A 200 20.55 5.71 -24.22
N ALA A 201 21.70 5.20 -23.76
CA ALA A 201 22.39 4.07 -24.37
C ALA A 201 21.44 2.87 -24.54
N VAL A 202 21.55 2.20 -25.68
CA VAL A 202 20.80 0.97 -25.95
C VAL A 202 21.52 -0.18 -25.22
N VAL A 203 20.81 -0.84 -24.31
CA VAL A 203 21.31 -1.98 -23.53
C VAL A 203 21.16 -3.26 -24.35
N THR A 204 20.02 -3.43 -25.01
CA THR A 204 19.75 -4.58 -25.89
C THR A 204 18.61 -4.25 -26.85
N THR A 205 18.32 -5.16 -27.79
CA THR A 205 17.23 -5.03 -28.76
C THR A 205 16.37 -6.29 -28.75
N LEU A 206 15.05 -6.13 -28.75
CA LEU A 206 14.09 -7.25 -28.85
C LEU A 206 13.79 -7.55 -30.32
N ALA A 207 13.89 -8.82 -30.73
CA ALA A 207 13.81 -9.24 -32.13
C ALA A 207 12.38 -9.34 -32.70
N GLY A 208 11.34 -9.34 -31.87
CA GLY A 208 9.95 -9.50 -32.28
C GLY A 208 9.00 -9.31 -31.09
N PRO A 209 7.70 -9.66 -31.23
CA PRO A 209 6.80 -9.75 -30.09
C PRO A 209 7.42 -10.66 -29.04
N THR A 210 7.76 -10.08 -27.90
CA THR A 210 8.53 -10.73 -26.83
C THR A 210 7.74 -10.60 -25.55
N SER A 211 7.64 -11.69 -24.79
CA SER A 211 7.12 -11.61 -23.43
C SER A 211 8.18 -10.95 -22.54
N VAL A 212 7.83 -9.83 -21.93
CA VAL A 212 8.70 -9.05 -21.06
C VAL A 212 8.09 -8.95 -19.67
N TRP A 213 8.93 -9.10 -18.64
CA TRP A 213 8.51 -8.83 -17.26
C TRP A 213 8.78 -7.37 -16.92
N VAL A 214 7.71 -6.57 -16.80
CA VAL A 214 7.80 -5.17 -16.38
C VAL A 214 7.82 -5.12 -14.86
N THR A 215 8.79 -4.43 -14.27
CA THR A 215 9.00 -4.32 -12.81
C THR A 215 8.44 -3.03 -12.22
N CYS A 216 8.57 -1.93 -12.95
CA CYS A 216 8.01 -0.62 -12.63
C CYS A 216 7.94 0.21 -13.91
N GLN A 217 7.32 1.38 -13.86
CA GLN A 217 7.21 2.31 -14.97
C GLN A 217 7.36 3.76 -14.52
N LYS A 218 7.89 4.63 -15.35
CA LYS A 218 8.00 6.07 -15.06
C LYS A 218 7.76 6.90 -16.30
N GLN A 219 7.49 8.19 -16.12
CA GLN A 219 7.44 9.12 -17.24
C GLN A 219 8.85 9.44 -17.75
N GLY A 220 8.96 9.68 -19.04
CA GLY A 220 10.20 9.96 -19.74
C GLY A 220 9.96 10.72 -21.03
N ASP A 221 10.89 10.61 -21.98
CA ASP A 221 10.75 11.25 -23.29
C ASP A 221 9.49 10.75 -24.01
N THR A 222 8.75 11.67 -24.61
CA THR A 222 7.58 11.35 -25.43
C THR A 222 7.99 10.65 -26.71
N VAL A 223 7.34 9.53 -27.03
CA VAL A 223 7.55 8.78 -28.26
C VAL A 223 6.25 8.76 -29.06
N THR A 224 6.36 9.06 -30.35
CA THR A 224 5.25 8.95 -31.31
C THR A 224 5.62 7.93 -32.38
N ALA A 225 4.78 6.91 -32.56
CA ALA A 225 4.93 5.89 -33.60
C ALA A 225 3.56 5.40 -34.05
N GLU A 226 3.38 5.20 -35.37
CA GLU A 226 2.16 4.63 -35.95
C GLU A 226 0.85 5.33 -35.52
N GLY A 227 0.91 6.64 -35.27
CA GLY A 227 -0.25 7.45 -34.84
C GLY A 227 -0.51 7.45 -33.33
N TYR A 228 0.23 6.67 -32.55
CA TYR A 228 0.16 6.66 -31.09
C TYR A 228 1.24 7.52 -30.48
N THR A 229 0.95 8.19 -29.36
CA THR A 229 1.90 8.97 -28.59
C THR A 229 1.86 8.55 -27.13
N ASN A 230 3.01 8.26 -26.54
CA ASN A 230 3.12 7.85 -25.15
C ASN A 230 4.43 8.35 -24.52
N ASN A 231 4.37 8.81 -23.27
CA ASN A 231 5.52 9.26 -22.48
C ASN A 231 5.80 8.36 -21.27
N TRP A 232 5.08 7.26 -21.09
CA TRP A 232 5.37 6.25 -20.07
C TRP A 232 6.38 5.22 -20.57
N TRP A 233 7.27 4.81 -19.68
CA TRP A 233 8.34 3.86 -19.93
C TRP A 233 8.35 2.77 -18.89
N SER A 234 8.45 1.52 -19.33
CA SER A 234 8.46 0.31 -18.52
C SER A 234 9.88 -0.20 -18.30
N LYS A 235 10.27 -0.39 -17.03
CA LYS A 235 11.52 -1.06 -16.63
C LYS A 235 11.36 -2.57 -16.78
N LEU A 236 12.13 -3.18 -17.66
CA LEU A 236 12.15 -4.62 -17.87
C LEU A 236 13.14 -5.30 -16.92
N ARG A 237 12.69 -6.37 -16.23
CA ARG A 237 13.49 -7.12 -15.27
C ARG A 237 14.72 -7.74 -15.92
N ASP A 238 14.48 -8.50 -16.98
CA ASP A 238 15.47 -9.43 -17.53
C ASP A 238 16.44 -8.71 -18.48
N GLN A 239 15.98 -7.65 -19.13
CA GLN A 239 16.80 -6.83 -20.04
C GLN A 239 17.51 -5.67 -19.33
N GLY A 240 17.19 -5.41 -18.06
CA GLY A 240 17.90 -4.41 -17.24
C GLY A 240 17.73 -2.96 -17.68
N GLY A 241 16.76 -2.65 -18.55
CA GLY A 241 16.55 -1.32 -19.12
C GLY A 241 15.07 -0.97 -19.27
N PHE A 242 14.79 0.11 -20.00
CA PHE A 242 13.48 0.68 -20.22
C PHE A 242 13.07 0.59 -21.69
N ILE A 243 11.78 0.35 -21.92
CA ILE A 243 11.14 0.58 -23.22
C ILE A 243 9.97 1.54 -23.02
N THR A 244 9.67 2.36 -24.02
CA THR A 244 8.43 3.13 -24.01
C THR A 244 7.23 2.18 -24.09
N ASN A 245 6.18 2.49 -23.33
CA ASN A 245 4.95 1.71 -23.28
C ASN A 245 4.22 1.68 -24.63
N ILE A 246 4.59 2.54 -25.59
CA ILE A 246 4.06 2.45 -26.96
C ILE A 246 4.33 1.08 -27.59
N TYR A 247 5.40 0.37 -27.21
CA TYR A 247 5.74 -0.95 -27.74
C TYR A 247 5.19 -2.13 -26.93
N ILE A 248 4.45 -1.86 -25.85
CA ILE A 248 3.75 -2.89 -25.08
C ILE A 248 2.39 -3.09 -25.75
N ASP A 249 2.02 -4.35 -26.02
CA ASP A 249 0.74 -4.75 -26.59
C ASP A 249 -0.37 -4.67 -25.52
N HIS A 250 -0.71 -3.43 -25.15
CA HIS A 250 -1.74 -3.12 -24.18
C HIS A 250 -2.32 -1.72 -24.46
N PRO A 251 -3.64 -1.51 -24.35
CA PRO A 251 -4.27 -0.23 -24.73
C PRO A 251 -3.99 0.92 -23.77
N ALA A 252 -3.58 0.65 -22.52
CA ALA A 252 -3.32 1.68 -21.52
C ALA A 252 -1.94 2.34 -21.69
N ALA A 253 -1.89 3.67 -21.64
CA ALA A 253 -0.64 4.42 -21.71
C ALA A 253 0.29 4.12 -20.51
N GLN A 254 -0.28 4.14 -19.30
CA GLN A 254 0.33 3.63 -18.07
C GLN A 254 -0.20 2.21 -17.81
N LEU A 255 0.68 1.24 -17.62
CA LEU A 255 0.30 -0.17 -17.49
C LEU A 255 -0.41 -0.42 -16.14
N PRO A 256 -1.56 -1.10 -16.12
CA PRO A 256 -2.22 -1.49 -14.89
C PRO A 256 -1.39 -2.55 -14.15
N GLY A 257 -1.38 -2.51 -12.81
CA GLY A 257 -0.63 -3.48 -12.00
C GLY A 257 0.90 -3.36 -12.10
N VAL A 258 1.42 -2.30 -12.72
CA VAL A 258 2.85 -2.00 -12.76
C VAL A 258 3.15 -0.81 -11.87
N PRO A 259 4.11 -0.93 -10.93
CA PRO A 259 4.40 0.13 -9.99
C PRO A 259 5.15 1.29 -10.62
N VAL A 260 5.11 2.46 -9.99
CA VAL A 260 5.88 3.61 -10.48
C VAL A 260 7.33 3.47 -10.02
N CYS A 261 8.29 3.64 -10.94
CA CYS A 261 9.68 3.93 -10.58
C CYS A 261 9.79 5.42 -10.23
#